data_AF-G3AGT0-F1
#
_entry.id   AF-G3AGT0-F1
#
_cell.length_a   1.000
_cell.length_b   1.000
_cell.length_c   1.000
_cell.angle_alpha   90.00
_cell.angle_beta   90.00
_cell.angle_gamma   90.00
#
_symmetry.space_group_name_H-M   'P 1'
#
loop_
_entity.id
_entity.type
_entity.pdbx_description
1 polymer ?
#
loop_
_entity_poly.entity_id
_entity_poly.type
_entity_poly.pdbx_seq_one_letter_code
_entity_poly.pdbx_strand_id
1 'polypeptide(L)'
;MNTDEAYSNANIKSNKDKLQHVQDITSLVLGIASGILTLESIHGFLLYVIGLTLANGLFYVICGEGKIDKYFKSPIQEVFVSGIVGNMPGFVMMWCLVYALVSTSA
;
A
#
# COMPACT_ATOMS: atom_id res chain seq x y z
N MET A 1 -12.94 -35.02 -4.35
CA MET A 1 -13.33 -33.89 -3.48
C MET A 1 -12.75 -32.63 -4.12
N ASN A 2 -13.60 -31.91 -4.86
CA ASN A 2 -13.21 -30.91 -5.86
C ASN A 2 -12.51 -29.71 -5.20
N THR A 3 -11.27 -29.47 -5.61
CA THR A 3 -10.41 -28.39 -5.09
C THR A 3 -10.79 -27.00 -5.61
N ASP A 4 -11.82 -26.90 -6.46
CA ASP A 4 -12.30 -25.65 -7.06
C ASP A 4 -13.43 -24.99 -6.26
N GLU A 5 -14.15 -25.74 -5.39
CA GLU A 5 -15.23 -25.18 -4.56
C GLU A 5 -14.73 -24.52 -3.26
N ALA A 6 -13.46 -24.73 -2.90
CA ALA A 6 -12.83 -24.12 -1.73
C ALA A 6 -12.29 -22.70 -1.99
N TYR A 7 -12.16 -22.29 -3.26
CA TYR A 7 -11.86 -20.91 -3.63
C TYR A 7 -13.15 -20.11 -3.76
N SER A 8 -13.82 -19.89 -2.64
CA SER A 8 -14.91 -18.93 -2.62
C SER A 8 -14.37 -17.56 -3.02
N ASN A 9 -14.84 -17.03 -4.16
CA ASN A 9 -14.51 -15.69 -4.64
C ASN A 9 -14.76 -14.59 -3.58
N ALA A 10 -15.60 -14.88 -2.59
CA ALA A 10 -15.79 -14.01 -1.42
C ALA A 10 -14.54 -13.90 -0.53
N ASN A 11 -13.79 -14.99 -0.34
CA ASN A 11 -12.59 -15.02 0.54
C ASN A 11 -11.40 -14.30 -0.13
N ILE A 12 -11.02 -14.75 -1.33
CA ILE A 12 -10.94 -13.90 -2.52
C ILE A 12 -10.87 -12.38 -2.29
N LYS A 13 -12.05 -11.81 -2.49
CA LYS A 13 -12.35 -10.39 -2.42
C LYS A 13 -12.11 -9.81 -1.02
N SER A 14 -12.53 -10.50 0.04
CA SER A 14 -12.36 -10.01 1.41
C SER A 14 -10.89 -9.84 1.81
N ASN A 15 -10.01 -10.73 1.34
CA ASN A 15 -8.57 -10.60 1.55
C ASN A 15 -7.99 -9.43 0.75
N LYS A 16 -8.46 -9.22 -0.49
CA LYS A 16 -8.08 -8.05 -1.31
C LYS A 16 -8.51 -6.75 -0.63
N ASP A 17 -9.73 -6.67 -0.09
CA ASP A 17 -10.24 -5.47 0.61
C ASP A 17 -9.40 -5.15 1.86
N LYS A 18 -9.02 -6.17 2.65
CA LYS A 18 -8.15 -5.97 3.82
C LYS A 18 -6.76 -5.47 3.44
N LEU A 19 -6.17 -6.04 2.39
CA LEU A 19 -4.88 -5.63 1.87
C LEU A 19 -4.92 -4.18 1.37
N GLN A 20 -5.96 -3.82 0.63
CA GLN A 20 -6.14 -2.47 0.11
C GLN A 20 -6.27 -1.46 1.25
N HIS A 21 -7.04 -1.78 2.29
CA HIS A 21 -7.17 -0.92 3.47
C HIS A 21 -5.84 -0.65 4.19
N VAL A 22 -4.96 -1.64 4.26
CA VAL A 22 -3.62 -1.46 4.85
C VAL A 22 -2.73 -0.60 3.96
N GLN A 23 -2.78 -0.79 2.64
CA GLN A 23 -2.05 0.06 1.70
C GLN A 23 -2.55 1.51 1.73
N ASP A 24 -3.87 1.74 1.83
CA ASP A 24 -4.50 3.05 2.00
C ASP A 24 -3.90 3.75 3.22
N ILE A 25 -4.01 3.13 4.41
CA ILE A 25 -3.51 3.73 5.66
C ILE A 25 -2.00 3.99 5.59
N THR A 26 -1.23 3.05 5.04
CA THR A 26 0.22 3.19 4.90
C THR A 26 0.57 4.38 3.98
N SER A 27 -0.16 4.55 2.87
CA SER A 27 0.05 5.65 1.94
C SER A 27 -0.22 7.01 2.58
N LEU A 28 -1.26 7.11 3.42
CA LEU A 28 -1.55 8.34 4.18
C LEU A 28 -0.43 8.65 5.17
N VAL A 29 0.04 7.67 5.93
CA VAL A 29 1.12 7.85 6.92
C VAL A 29 2.43 8.26 6.24
N LEU A 30 2.78 7.64 5.11
CA LEU A 30 3.94 8.04 4.31
C LEU A 30 3.81 9.46 3.75
N GLY A 31 2.59 9.89 3.39
CA GLY A 31 2.30 11.26 2.95
C GLY A 31 2.55 12.27 4.06
N ILE A 32 2.09 11.96 5.28
CA ILE A 32 2.35 12.79 6.47
C ILE A 32 3.85 12.87 6.75
N ALA A 33 4.55 11.72 6.74
CA ALA A 33 6.00 11.68 6.98
C ALA A 33 6.78 12.53 5.95
N SER A 34 6.39 12.45 4.68
CA SER A 34 7.01 13.24 3.59
C SER A 34 6.72 14.73 3.71
N GLY A 35 5.51 15.09 4.16
CA GLY A 35 5.12 16.49 4.41
C GLY A 35 5.86 17.12 5.59
N ILE A 36 6.02 16.40 6.71
CA ILE A 36 6.76 16.89 7.89
C ILE A 36 8.23 17.14 7.56
N LEU A 37 8.85 16.20 6.84
CA LEU A 37 10.27 16.31 6.48
C LEU A 37 10.53 17.41 5.43
N THR A 38 9.50 18.07 4.88
CA THR A 38 9.62 19.10 3.83
C THR A 38 10.48 18.59 2.65
N LEU A 39 10.37 17.28 2.36
CA LEU A 39 11.19 16.66 1.33
C LEU A 39 10.69 17.11 -0.04
N GLU A 40 11.54 17.72 -0.87
CA GLU A 40 11.15 18.12 -2.21
C GLU A 40 11.17 16.95 -3.20
N SER A 41 10.11 16.89 -4.02
CA SER A 41 10.04 16.22 -5.32
C SER A 41 10.49 14.74 -5.34
N ILE A 42 11.71 14.44 -5.82
CA ILE A 42 12.17 13.07 -6.03
C ILE A 42 12.30 12.29 -4.71
N HIS A 43 12.69 12.96 -3.62
CA HIS A 43 12.95 12.26 -2.36
C HIS A 43 11.64 11.76 -1.72
N GLY A 44 10.55 12.54 -1.78
CA GLY A 44 9.24 12.11 -1.28
C GLY A 44 8.66 10.96 -2.10
N PHE A 45 8.89 10.97 -3.42
CA PHE A 45 8.48 9.86 -4.29
C PHE A 45 9.27 8.57 -4.00
N LEU A 46 10.58 8.68 -3.75
CA LEU A 46 11.44 7.57 -3.36
C LEU A 46 10.99 6.97 -2.03
N LEU A 47 10.65 7.82 -1.05
CA LEU A 47 10.11 7.41 0.25
C LEU A 47 8.78 6.68 0.11
N TYR A 48 7.89 7.15 -0.77
CA TYR A 48 6.64 6.50 -1.07
C TYR A 48 6.85 5.10 -1.67
N VAL A 49 7.68 4.99 -2.72
CA VAL A 49 7.94 3.71 -3.40
C VAL A 49 8.61 2.72 -2.45
N ILE A 50 9.62 3.13 -1.70
CA ILE A 50 10.31 2.28 -0.72
C ILE A 50 9.35 1.89 0.41
N GLY A 51 8.62 2.83 0.99
CA GLY A 51 7.70 2.60 2.09
C GLY A 51 6.56 1.66 1.73
N LEU A 52 5.95 1.84 0.55
CA LEU A 52 4.88 0.97 0.08
C LEU A 52 5.42 -0.42 -0.32
N THR A 53 6.63 -0.48 -0.90
CA THR A 53 7.32 -1.76 -1.18
C THR A 53 7.60 -2.53 0.10
N LEU A 54 8.11 -1.84 1.13
CA LEU A 54 8.40 -2.42 2.42
C LEU A 54 7.12 -2.89 3.11
N ALA A 55 6.05 -2.09 3.11
CA ALA A 55 4.77 -2.46 3.69
C ALA A 55 4.14 -3.67 2.99
N ASN A 56 4.20 -3.72 1.66
CA ASN A 56 3.78 -4.89 0.89
C ASN A 56 4.63 -6.13 1.22
N GLY A 57 5.95 -5.97 1.32
CA GLY A 57 6.87 -7.04 1.72
C GLY A 57 6.61 -7.53 3.15
N LEU A 58 6.35 -6.62 4.09
CA LEU A 58 6.06 -6.95 5.48
C LEU A 58 4.70 -7.66 5.61
N PHE A 59 3.69 -7.21 4.87
CA PHE A 59 2.40 -7.87 4.79
C PHE A 59 2.53 -9.28 4.19
N TYR A 60 3.38 -9.45 3.18
CA TYR A 60 3.68 -10.74 2.58
C TYR A 60 4.40 -11.69 3.54
N VAL A 61 5.35 -11.20 4.34
CA VAL A 61 6.09 -12.00 5.33
C VAL A 61 5.21 -12.39 6.52
N ILE A 62 4.38 -11.46 7.02
CA ILE A 62 3.53 -11.68 8.20
C ILE A 62 2.29 -12.51 7.87
N CYS A 63 1.64 -12.25 6.74
CA CYS A 63 0.36 -12.88 6.39
C CYS A 63 0.53 -14.09 5.46
N GLY A 64 1.67 -14.21 4.78
CA GLY A 64 1.90 -15.25 3.77
C GLY A 64 2.25 -16.63 4.30
N GLU A 65 2.74 -16.77 5.55
CA GLU A 65 3.15 -18.05 6.18
C GLU A 65 3.79 -19.07 5.20
N GLY A 66 4.61 -18.60 4.25
CA GLY A 66 5.29 -19.44 3.25
C GLY A 66 4.42 -20.18 2.22
N LYS A 67 3.11 -19.91 2.07
CA LYS A 67 2.23 -20.58 1.09
C LYS A 67 1.72 -19.63 0.01
N ILE A 68 2.64 -19.27 -0.88
CA ILE A 68 2.47 -18.23 -1.90
C ILE A 68 1.66 -18.74 -3.11
N ASP A 69 1.76 -20.03 -3.42
CA ASP A 69 1.22 -20.62 -4.65
C ASP A 69 -0.32 -20.88 -4.59
N LYS A 70 -0.89 -20.86 -3.38
CA LYS A 70 -2.30 -21.23 -3.16
C LYS A 70 -3.26 -20.05 -2.97
N TYR A 71 -2.79 -18.80 -2.88
CA TYR A 71 -3.66 -17.66 -2.59
C TYR A 71 -3.67 -16.56 -3.66
N PHE A 72 -2.64 -16.47 -4.51
CA PHE A 72 -2.58 -15.44 -5.56
C PHE A 72 -1.97 -15.98 -6.85
N LYS A 73 -2.72 -15.87 -7.95
CA LYS A 73 -2.30 -16.33 -9.29
C LYS A 73 -1.27 -15.39 -9.94
N SER A 74 -1.25 -14.11 -9.54
CA SER A 74 -0.28 -13.07 -9.95
C SER A 74 -0.14 -11.98 -8.85
N PRO A 75 0.49 -12.28 -7.70
CA PRO A 75 0.52 -11.40 -6.54
C PRO A 75 1.22 -10.07 -6.81
N ILE A 76 2.31 -10.08 -7.59
CA ILE A 76 3.17 -8.90 -7.75
C ILE A 76 2.53 -7.86 -8.70
N GLN A 77 1.74 -8.27 -9.71
CA GLN A 77 1.16 -7.31 -10.64
C GLN A 77 -0.15 -6.72 -10.11
N GLU A 78 -1.05 -7.54 -9.55
CA GLU A 78 -2.31 -7.02 -9.00
C GLU A 78 -2.09 -6.22 -7.70
N VAL A 79 -1.27 -6.71 -6.77
CA VAL A 79 -1.11 -6.05 -5.46
C VAL A 79 -0.24 -4.81 -5.56
N PHE A 80 0.84 -4.88 -6.34
CA PHE A 80 1.83 -3.81 -6.41
C PHE A 80 1.39 -2.70 -7.36
N VAL A 81 0.94 -3.03 -8.58
CA VAL A 81 0.53 -2.00 -9.55
C VAL A 81 -0.83 -1.39 -9.20
N SER A 82 -1.84 -2.21 -8.86
CA SER A 82 -3.16 -1.68 -8.49
C SER A 82 -3.12 -0.95 -7.15
N GLY A 83 -2.33 -1.45 -6.20
CA GLY A 83 -2.15 -0.82 -4.88
C GLY A 83 -1.36 0.49 -4.95
N ILE A 84 -0.20 0.51 -5.60
CA ILE A 84 0.62 1.75 -5.71
C ILE A 84 -0.14 2.84 -6.47
N VAL A 85 -0.69 2.50 -7.63
CA VAL A 85 -1.34 3.51 -8.48
C VAL A 85 -2.66 3.96 -7.87
N GLY A 86 -3.40 3.06 -7.22
CA GLY A 86 -4.66 3.40 -6.54
C GLY A 86 -4.48 4.29 -5.31
N ASN A 87 -3.41 4.07 -4.54
CA ASN A 87 -3.16 4.80 -3.28
C ASN A 87 -2.31 6.08 -3.48
N MET A 88 -1.73 6.27 -4.66
CA MET A 88 -0.93 7.45 -4.99
C MET A 88 -1.63 8.80 -4.79
N PRO A 89 -2.87 9.01 -5.27
CA PRO A 89 -3.54 10.30 -5.10
C PRO A 89 -3.80 10.64 -3.62
N GLY A 90 -4.10 9.64 -2.79
CA GLY A 90 -4.27 9.82 -1.34
C GLY A 90 -2.97 10.23 -0.66
N PHE A 91 -1.85 9.61 -1.05
CA PHE A 91 -0.51 10.01 -0.61
C PHE A 91 -0.17 11.46 -0.98
N VAL A 92 -0.32 11.84 -2.25
CA VAL A 92 0.00 13.20 -2.73
C VAL A 92 -0.86 14.26 -2.05
N MET A 93 -2.15 13.97 -1.85
CA MET A 93 -3.07 14.86 -1.14
C MET A 93 -2.59 15.12 0.29
N MET A 94 -2.25 14.07 1.05
CA MET A 94 -1.78 14.24 2.43
C MET A 94 -0.42 14.94 2.51
N TRP A 95 0.48 14.62 1.59
CA TRP A 95 1.80 15.26 1.51
C TRP A 95 1.67 16.78 1.33
N CYS A 96 0.89 17.22 0.34
CA CYS A 96 0.67 18.65 0.11
C CYS A 96 -0.01 19.35 1.29
N LEU A 97 -1.00 18.70 1.91
CA LEU A 97 -1.72 19.27 3.06
C LEU A 97 -0.79 19.50 4.25
N VAL A 98 0.00 18.48 4.61
CA VAL A 98 0.92 18.57 5.76
C VAL A 98 2.07 19.53 5.48
N TYR A 99 2.58 19.56 4.25
CA TYR A 99 3.57 20.54 3.82
C TYR A 99 3.06 21.98 3.99
N ALA A 100 1.83 22.25 3.50
CA ALA A 100 1.21 23.55 3.65
C ALA A 100 1.03 23.92 5.14
N LEU A 101 0.58 22.97 5.95
CA LEU A 101 0.39 23.15 7.40
C LEU A 101 1.70 23.52 8.13
N VAL A 102 2.80 22.82 7.82
CA VAL A 102 4.12 23.14 8.37
C VAL A 102 4.55 24.53 7.91
N SER A 103 4.42 24.82 6.62
CA SER A 103 4.87 26.09 6.04
C SER A 103 4.11 27.32 6.56
N THR A 104 2.83 27.18 6.92
CA THR A 104 2.04 28.27 7.50
C THR A 104 2.29 28.48 8.99
N SER A 105 2.91 27.50 9.68
CA SER A 105 3.18 27.55 11.12
C SER A 105 4.57 28.10 11.46
N ALA A 106 5.46 28.21 10.47
CA ALA A 106 6.79 28.80 10.56
C ALA A 106 6.78 30.27 10.10
#